data_AF-A0A7K0P3J1-F1
#
_entry.id   AF-A0A7K0P3J1-F1
#
_cell.length_a   1.000
_cell.length_b   1.000
_cell.length_c   1.000
_cell.angle_alpha   90.00
_cell.angle_beta   90.00
_cell.angle_gamma   90.00
#
_symmetry.space_group_name_H-M   'P 1'
#
loop_
_entity.id
_entity.type
_entity.pdbx_description
1 polymer ?
#
loop_
_entity_poly.entity_id
_entity_poly.type
_entity_poly.pdbx_seq_one_letter_code
_entity_poly.pdbx_strand_id
1 'polypeptide(L)'
;MKPTMVARVAAVLTPIAMLGAAVALANPVEAHGYVSGPYGRAAACKMGLNTGCGNVVFEPQSLEAPKGFPAAGPADGRIASAGSAFTELDQQAYGRWYKNAIGTGPLTINWTYTAAHRTSQWSYYMTKQNWDPNAPLKR
;
A
#
# COMPACT_ATOMS: atom_id res chain seq x y z
N MET A 1 49.96 -51.27 52.15
CA MET A 1 50.32 -50.59 50.88
C MET A 1 49.03 -50.38 50.08
N LYS A 2 48.66 -49.14 49.75
CA LYS A 2 47.49 -48.80 48.92
C LYS A 2 47.72 -49.27 47.48
N PRO A 3 46.63 -49.57 46.75
CA PRO A 3 46.42 -48.78 45.54
C PRO A 3 45.03 -48.13 45.53
N THR A 4 45.06 -46.85 45.19
CA THR A 4 43.92 -45.99 44.85
C THR A 4 43.77 -46.03 43.33
N MET A 5 42.59 -46.34 42.78
CA MET A 5 42.21 -46.04 41.39
C MET A 5 40.71 -45.73 41.37
N VAL A 6 40.32 -44.46 41.48
CA VAL A 6 40.02 -43.51 40.38
C VAL A 6 38.90 -44.01 39.46
N ALA A 7 37.66 -43.62 39.79
CA ALA A 7 36.51 -43.74 38.92
C ALA A 7 36.70 -42.83 37.69
N ARG A 8 36.77 -43.42 36.50
CA ARG A 8 36.72 -42.67 35.24
C ARG A 8 35.26 -42.46 34.86
N VAL A 9 34.72 -41.29 35.18
CA VAL A 9 33.46 -40.82 34.59
C VAL A 9 33.76 -40.46 33.14
N ALA A 10 33.35 -41.31 32.21
CA ALA A 10 33.36 -40.97 30.79
C ALA A 10 32.22 -39.97 30.54
N ALA A 11 32.56 -38.70 30.33
CA ALA A 11 31.62 -37.69 29.87
C ALA A 11 31.25 -38.01 28.41
N VAL A 12 30.04 -38.53 28.19
CA VAL A 12 29.45 -38.68 26.86
C VAL A 12 28.96 -37.30 26.43
N LEU A 13 29.71 -36.61 25.56
CA LEU A 13 29.23 -35.41 24.87
C LEU A 13 28.31 -35.83 23.73
N THR A 14 27.00 -35.77 23.95
CA THR A 14 26.01 -35.80 22.87
C THR A 14 26.01 -34.44 22.14
N PRO A 15 26.17 -34.38 20.81
CA PRO A 15 25.95 -33.15 20.07
C PRO A 15 24.45 -32.88 20.02
N ILE A 16 23.99 -31.83 20.71
CA ILE A 16 22.66 -31.28 20.49
C ILE A 16 22.68 -30.62 19.12
N ALA A 17 22.16 -31.31 18.11
CA ALA A 17 21.88 -30.74 16.81
C ALA A 17 20.77 -29.69 16.97
N MET A 18 21.15 -28.42 17.12
CA MET A 18 20.20 -27.32 16.98
C MET A 18 19.80 -27.20 15.52
N LEU A 19 18.70 -27.87 15.15
CA LEU A 19 18.01 -27.61 13.90
C LEU A 19 17.30 -26.26 14.03
N GLY A 20 18.01 -25.19 13.70
CA GLY A 20 17.44 -23.85 13.60
C GLY A 20 16.44 -23.80 12.46
N ALA A 21 15.15 -23.89 12.76
CA ALA A 21 14.11 -23.57 11.81
C ALA A 21 14.17 -22.06 11.52
N ALA A 22 14.83 -21.68 10.44
CA ALA A 22 14.73 -20.33 9.90
C ALA A 22 13.30 -20.15 9.39
N VAL A 23 12.41 -19.65 10.26
CA VAL A 23 11.12 -19.13 9.83
C VAL A 23 11.44 -17.87 9.03
N ALA A 24 11.42 -17.97 7.71
CA ALA A 24 11.44 -16.82 6.85
C ALA A 24 10.16 -16.02 7.15
N LEU A 25 10.27 -15.02 8.03
CA LEU A 25 9.26 -13.98 8.12
C LEU A 25 9.28 -13.27 6.79
N ALA A 26 8.31 -13.59 5.92
CA ALA A 26 8.01 -12.76 4.79
C ALA A 26 7.58 -11.42 5.37
N ASN A 27 8.48 -10.43 5.34
CA ASN A 27 8.06 -9.05 5.56
C ASN A 27 7.00 -8.78 4.47
N PRO A 28 5.75 -8.42 4.81
CA PRO A 28 4.89 -7.80 3.83
C PRO A 28 5.62 -6.53 3.40
N VAL A 29 6.34 -6.61 2.30
CA VAL A 29 6.84 -5.40 1.65
C VAL A 29 5.57 -4.81 1.05
N GLU A 30 5.08 -3.75 1.65
CA GLU A 30 3.92 -3.03 1.14
C GLU A 30 4.35 -2.24 -0.10
N ALA A 31 3.51 -2.28 -1.13
CA ALA A 31 3.77 -1.70 -2.44
C ALA A 31 3.30 -0.26 -2.50
N HIS A 32 4.07 0.56 -1.81
CA HIS A 32 3.73 1.94 -1.57
C HIS A 32 4.13 2.86 -2.72
N GLY A 33 3.14 3.57 -3.25
CA GLY A 33 3.38 4.64 -4.19
C GLY A 33 2.16 5.52 -4.39
N TYR A 34 2.38 6.71 -4.92
CA TYR A 34 1.31 7.65 -5.26
C TYR A 34 1.63 8.39 -6.56
N VAL A 35 0.58 8.87 -7.22
CA VAL A 35 0.71 9.74 -8.40
C VAL A 35 1.16 11.14 -7.95
N SER A 36 2.39 11.50 -8.24
CA SER A 36 3.02 12.76 -7.86
C SER A 36 2.86 13.87 -8.90
N GLY A 37 2.41 13.57 -10.12
CA GLY A 37 2.19 14.60 -11.14
C GLY A 37 1.47 14.10 -12.41
N PRO A 38 0.33 14.71 -12.82
CA PRO A 38 -0.50 15.64 -12.06
C PRO A 38 -0.91 15.04 -10.71
N TYR A 39 -1.04 15.86 -9.66
CA TYR A 39 -1.20 15.33 -8.30
C TYR A 39 -2.45 14.46 -8.17
N GLY A 40 -2.27 13.21 -7.74
CA GLY A 40 -3.38 12.37 -7.30
C GLY A 40 -4.05 12.97 -6.06
N ARG A 41 -5.29 12.57 -5.75
CA ARG A 41 -6.10 13.15 -4.65
C ARG A 41 -5.38 13.11 -3.30
N ALA A 42 -4.77 11.97 -2.95
CA ALA A 42 -3.99 11.81 -1.73
C ALA A 42 -2.69 12.62 -1.74
N ALA A 43 -1.98 12.70 -2.88
CA ALA A 43 -0.81 13.55 -3.02
C ALA A 43 -1.17 15.03 -2.83
N ALA A 44 -2.28 15.49 -3.42
CA ALA A 44 -2.80 16.83 -3.22
C ALA A 44 -3.20 17.10 -1.74
N CYS A 45 -3.65 16.08 -0.99
CA CYS A 45 -3.83 16.19 0.47
C CYS A 45 -2.49 16.40 1.18
N LYS A 46 -1.46 15.61 0.89
CA LYS A 46 -0.11 15.79 1.45
C LYS A 46 0.48 17.17 1.13
N MET A 47 0.21 17.71 -0.06
CA MET A 47 0.66 19.04 -0.47
C MET A 47 -0.16 20.20 0.11
N GLY A 48 -1.20 19.92 0.89
CA GLY A 48 -2.09 20.95 1.46
C GLY A 48 -3.03 21.62 0.44
N LEU A 49 -3.12 21.10 -0.78
CA LEU A 49 -4.06 21.58 -1.81
C LEU A 49 -5.49 21.10 -1.55
N ASN A 50 -5.62 19.92 -0.94
CA ASN A 50 -6.87 19.41 -0.40
C ASN A 50 -6.84 19.50 1.12
N THR A 51 -7.97 19.89 1.71
CA THR A 51 -8.16 19.95 3.16
C THR A 51 -9.15 18.90 3.64
N GLY A 52 -9.14 18.63 4.95
CA GLY A 52 -10.06 17.66 5.58
C GLY A 52 -9.85 16.24 5.05
N CYS A 53 -8.60 15.82 4.86
CA CYS A 53 -8.28 14.50 4.29
C CYS A 53 -8.02 13.41 5.33
N GLY A 54 -8.08 13.71 6.63
CA GLY A 54 -7.71 12.76 7.67
C GLY A 54 -6.24 12.35 7.59
N ASN A 55 -5.95 11.10 7.99
CA ASN A 55 -4.56 10.61 8.15
C ASN A 55 -3.82 10.38 6.83
N VAL A 56 -4.52 10.34 5.69
CA VAL A 56 -3.87 10.09 4.38
C VAL A 56 -2.86 11.18 3.99
N VAL A 57 -2.89 12.34 4.65
CA VAL A 57 -1.88 13.41 4.48
C VAL A 57 -0.47 12.94 4.84
N PHE A 58 -0.35 12.00 5.78
CA PHE A 58 0.94 11.47 6.26
C PHE A 58 1.43 10.32 5.40
N GLU A 59 0.53 9.63 4.70
CA GLU A 59 0.83 8.40 4.01
C GLU A 59 0.06 8.23 2.67
N PRO A 60 0.20 9.18 1.73
CA PRO A 60 -0.51 9.10 0.44
C PRO A 60 -0.13 7.87 -0.39
N GLN A 61 0.99 7.22 -0.06
CA GLN A 61 1.49 6.01 -0.70
C GLN A 61 0.72 4.73 -0.30
N SER A 62 -0.12 4.75 0.74
CA SER A 62 -0.68 3.56 1.40
C SER A 62 -2.11 3.20 0.97
N LEU A 63 -2.57 3.68 -0.19
CA LEU A 63 -3.87 3.33 -0.74
C LEU A 63 -3.83 1.97 -1.44
N GLU A 64 -3.79 0.90 -0.64
CA GLU A 64 -3.68 -0.47 -1.12
C GLU A 64 -5.02 -1.22 -1.09
N ALA A 65 -5.26 -2.06 -2.11
CA ALA A 65 -6.44 -2.91 -2.21
C ALA A 65 -6.14 -4.18 -3.01
N PRO A 66 -6.97 -5.23 -2.89
CA PRO A 66 -6.89 -6.39 -3.77
C PRO A 66 -6.96 -5.99 -5.24
N LYS A 67 -6.05 -6.54 -6.05
CA LYS A 67 -6.01 -6.32 -7.51
C LYS A 67 -7.25 -6.87 -8.23
N GLY A 68 -7.40 -6.54 -9.52
CA GLY A 68 -8.46 -7.08 -10.39
C GLY A 68 -9.62 -6.13 -10.65
N PHE A 69 -9.47 -4.85 -10.32
CA PHE A 69 -10.42 -3.82 -10.71
C PHE A 69 -10.57 -3.78 -12.26
N PRO A 70 -11.79 -3.64 -12.82
CA PRO A 70 -13.06 -3.36 -12.12
C PRO A 70 -13.85 -4.60 -11.67
N ALA A 71 -13.49 -5.83 -12.06
CA ALA A 71 -14.23 -7.04 -11.68
C ALA A 71 -14.10 -7.37 -10.17
N ALA A 72 -12.99 -6.98 -9.55
CA ALA A 72 -12.70 -7.09 -8.13
C ALA A 72 -12.23 -5.73 -7.56
N GLY A 73 -11.53 -5.76 -6.41
CA GLY A 73 -11.00 -4.56 -5.75
C GLY A 73 -12.04 -3.84 -4.88
N PRO A 74 -11.83 -2.55 -4.59
CA PRO A 74 -12.68 -1.79 -3.67
C PRO A 74 -14.13 -1.72 -4.14
N ALA A 75 -15.08 -1.75 -3.21
CA ALA A 75 -16.50 -1.59 -3.52
C ALA A 75 -16.83 -0.22 -4.13
N ASP A 76 -17.96 -0.11 -4.81
CA ASP A 76 -18.49 1.20 -5.24
C ASP A 76 -18.69 2.11 -4.02
N GLY A 77 -18.40 3.40 -4.20
CA GLY A 77 -18.35 4.38 -3.12
C GLY A 77 -17.12 4.29 -2.22
N ARG A 78 -16.23 3.30 -2.44
CA ARG A 78 -14.98 3.08 -1.67
C ARG A 78 -13.73 3.05 -2.56
N ILE A 79 -13.87 3.46 -3.82
CA ILE A 79 -12.79 3.37 -4.82
C ILE A 79 -11.63 4.31 -4.46
N ALA A 80 -11.91 5.54 -4.02
CA ALA A 80 -10.88 6.55 -3.77
C ALA A 80 -10.08 6.28 -2.50
N SER A 81 -10.71 5.70 -1.47
CA SER A 81 -10.04 5.24 -0.25
C SER A 81 -9.38 3.87 -0.39
N ALA A 82 -9.48 3.21 -1.55
CA ALA A 82 -9.11 1.82 -1.72
C ALA A 82 -9.82 0.85 -0.74
N GLY A 83 -10.97 1.26 -0.17
CA GLY A 83 -11.67 0.50 0.88
C GLY A 83 -10.97 0.48 2.23
N SER A 84 -9.97 1.35 2.42
CA SER A 84 -9.20 1.48 3.67
C SER A 84 -9.88 2.41 4.70
N ALA A 85 -9.16 2.71 5.78
CA ALA A 85 -9.57 3.68 6.78
C ALA A 85 -9.56 5.15 6.28
N PHE A 86 -8.97 5.46 5.12
CA PHE A 86 -8.90 6.81 4.54
C PHE A 86 -10.21 7.25 3.89
N THR A 87 -11.32 7.07 4.60
CA THR A 87 -12.69 7.22 4.09
C THR A 87 -13.04 8.64 3.66
N GLU A 88 -12.29 9.64 4.12
CA GLU A 88 -12.42 11.04 3.70
C GLU A 88 -12.23 11.20 2.19
N LEU A 89 -11.39 10.36 1.59
CA LEU A 89 -11.17 10.36 0.14
C LEU A 89 -12.40 9.93 -0.66
N ASP A 90 -13.36 9.23 -0.05
CA ASP A 90 -14.59 8.80 -0.73
C ASP A 90 -15.63 9.92 -0.85
N GLN A 91 -15.44 11.04 -0.14
CA GLN A 91 -16.29 12.22 -0.30
C GLN A 91 -16.25 12.70 -1.75
N GLN A 92 -17.42 13.04 -2.31
CA GLN A 92 -17.52 13.45 -3.70
C GLN A 92 -18.56 14.56 -3.85
N ALA A 93 -18.08 15.73 -4.24
CA ALA A 93 -18.88 16.88 -4.64
C ALA A 93 -18.06 17.70 -5.64
N TYR A 94 -18.73 18.47 -6.50
CA TYR A 94 -18.05 19.26 -7.55
C TYR A 94 -16.91 20.13 -7.01
N GLY A 95 -17.09 20.76 -5.85
CA GLY A 95 -16.09 21.62 -5.21
C GLY A 95 -15.17 20.93 -4.18
N ARG A 96 -15.33 19.63 -3.93
CA ARG A 96 -14.68 18.96 -2.79
C ARG A 96 -13.15 18.85 -2.93
N TRP A 97 -12.67 18.71 -4.16
CA TRP A 97 -11.28 18.40 -4.46
C TRP A 97 -10.65 19.44 -5.37
N TYR A 98 -9.38 19.74 -5.09
CA TYR A 98 -8.46 20.41 -6.00
C TYR A 98 -8.46 19.71 -7.36
N LYS A 99 -8.45 20.50 -8.43
CA LYS A 99 -8.44 20.01 -9.81
C LYS A 99 -7.15 20.45 -10.47
N ASN A 100 -6.36 19.49 -10.95
CA ASN A 100 -5.25 19.79 -11.84
C ASN A 100 -5.80 20.34 -13.17
N ALA A 101 -5.19 21.39 -13.70
CA ALA A 101 -5.45 21.82 -15.06
C ALA A 101 -4.75 20.85 -16.02
N ILE A 102 -5.52 20.10 -16.80
CA ILE A 102 -5.01 19.15 -17.81
C ILE A 102 -5.70 19.41 -19.16
N GLY A 103 -4.94 19.25 -20.25
CA GLY A 103 -5.47 19.28 -21.60
C GLY A 103 -5.94 17.91 -22.08
N THR A 104 -6.60 17.90 -23.24
CA THR A 104 -6.84 16.67 -23.99
C THR A 104 -5.57 16.26 -24.75
N GLY A 105 -5.44 14.96 -25.07
CA GLY A 105 -4.27 14.43 -25.78
C GLY A 105 -3.24 13.76 -24.86
N PRO A 106 -1.97 13.64 -25.29
CA PRO A 106 -0.93 12.99 -24.51
C PRO A 106 -0.76 13.61 -23.12
N LEU A 107 -0.76 12.76 -22.10
CA LEU A 107 -0.59 13.16 -20.71
C LEU A 107 0.47 12.28 -20.04
N THR A 108 1.53 12.90 -19.52
CA THR A 108 2.52 12.22 -18.70
C THR A 108 2.01 12.06 -17.27
N ILE A 109 1.96 10.83 -16.76
CA ILE A 109 1.63 10.53 -15.37
C ILE A 109 2.88 10.06 -14.64
N ASN A 110 3.27 10.76 -13.58
CA ASN A 110 4.41 10.45 -12.75
C ASN A 110 3.97 9.76 -11.46
N TRP A 111 4.57 8.61 -11.18
CA TRP A 111 4.46 7.92 -9.91
C TRP A 111 5.73 8.13 -9.08
N THR A 112 5.54 8.31 -7.78
CA THR A 112 6.62 8.23 -6.79
C THR A 112 6.43 6.96 -5.99
N TYR A 113 7.43 6.08 -5.99
CA TYR A 113 7.44 4.85 -5.22
C TYR A 113 8.30 5.02 -3.98
N THR A 114 7.76 4.71 -2.81
CA THR A 114 8.54 4.68 -1.56
C THR A 114 9.06 3.27 -1.27
N ALA A 115 8.48 2.25 -1.90
CA ALA A 115 8.98 0.88 -1.94
C ALA A 115 8.78 0.29 -3.35
N ALA A 116 9.83 -0.29 -3.92
CA ALA A 116 9.78 -0.84 -5.27
C ALA A 116 9.24 -2.29 -5.27
N HIS A 117 8.30 -2.57 -6.17
CA HIS A 117 7.68 -3.89 -6.35
C HIS A 117 7.71 -4.34 -7.78
N ARG A 118 7.56 -5.66 -7.97
CA ARG A 118 7.34 -6.22 -9.31
C ARG A 118 5.94 -5.82 -9.77
N THR A 119 5.88 -4.85 -10.67
CA THR A 119 4.63 -4.36 -11.24
C THR A 119 4.20 -5.22 -12.41
N SER A 120 2.96 -5.70 -12.39
CA SER A 120 2.37 -6.44 -13.52
C SER A 120 1.81 -5.49 -14.59
N GLN A 121 1.10 -4.44 -14.18
CA GLN A 121 0.47 -3.47 -15.07
C GLN A 121 0.18 -2.14 -14.36
N TRP A 122 -0.01 -1.10 -15.16
CA TRP A 122 -0.64 0.17 -14.76
C TRP A 122 -1.93 0.33 -15.53
N SER A 123 -3.03 0.64 -14.84
CA SER A 123 -4.33 0.88 -15.47
C SER A 123 -4.83 2.28 -15.13
N TYR A 124 -5.35 2.99 -16.12
CA TYR A 124 -5.89 4.34 -15.97
C TYR A 124 -7.34 4.35 -16.44
N TYR A 125 -8.21 4.90 -15.59
CA TYR A 125 -9.65 5.00 -15.84
C TYR A 125 -10.07 6.47 -15.80
N MET A 126 -11.15 6.79 -16.50
CA MET A 126 -11.75 8.12 -16.51
C MET A 126 -13.25 8.00 -16.34
N THR A 127 -13.86 9.00 -15.69
CA THR A 127 -15.31 9.08 -15.57
C THR A 127 -15.98 9.25 -16.92
N LYS A 128 -17.23 8.79 -17.04
CA LYS A 128 -18.04 8.97 -18.25
C LYS A 128 -18.41 10.44 -18.43
N GLN A 129 -18.71 10.85 -19.67
CA GLN A 129 -19.09 12.23 -19.99
C GLN A 129 -20.30 12.73 -19.17
N ASN A 130 -21.22 11.84 -18.84
CA ASN A 130 -22.43 12.12 -18.05
C ASN A 130 -22.34 11.68 -16.59
N TRP A 131 -21.12 11.50 -16.04
CA TRP A 131 -20.98 11.16 -14.62
C TRP A 131 -21.50 12.28 -13.71
N ASP A 132 -22.05 11.91 -12.56
CA ASP A 132 -22.51 12.87 -11.55
C ASP A 132 -21.34 13.23 -10.60
N PRO A 133 -20.84 14.48 -10.62
CA PRO A 133 -19.72 14.90 -9.78
C PRO A 133 -20.10 15.02 -8.29
N ASN A 134 -21.38 14.92 -7.94
CA ASN A 134 -21.89 15.00 -6.56
C ASN A 134 -22.32 13.65 -5.98
N ALA A 135 -22.11 12.55 -6.71
CA ALA A 135 -22.35 11.20 -6.24
C ALA A 135 -21.03 10.45 -5.98
N PRO A 136 -20.97 9.50 -5.02
CA PRO A 136 -19.79 8.66 -4.82
C PRO A 136 -19.33 7.94 -6.10
N LEU A 137 -18.02 7.74 -6.23
CA LEU A 137 -17.42 7.08 -7.40
C LEU A 137 -17.85 5.61 -7.47
N LYS A 138 -18.22 5.16 -8.68
CA LYS A 138 -18.64 3.79 -8.98
C LYS A 138 -18.24 3.39 -10.40
N ARG A 139 -18.32 2.10 -10.72
CA ARG A 139 -17.98 1.50 -12.02
C ARG A 139 -18.95 1.93 -13.15
#